data_AF-A0A968Q1W7-F1
#
_entry.id   AF-A0A968Q1W7-F1
#
_cell.length_a   1.000
_cell.length_b   1.000
_cell.length_c   1.000
_cell.angle_alpha   90.00
_cell.angle_beta   90.00
_cell.angle_gamma   90.00
#
_symmetry.space_group_name_H-M   'P 1'
#
loop_
_entity.id
_entity.type
_entity.pdbx_description
1 polymer ?
#
loop_
_entity_poly.entity_id
_entity_poly.type
_entity_poly.pdbx_seq_one_letter_code
_entity_poly.pdbx_strand_id
1 'polypeptide(L)'
;MAINALELDILAQLFALGGTGQSGADLTLKRPTSAPQRRRALAKLHHQGLIEAQEAITQFGLTVTGKTLLQLDRSVWPVTPDELLILRSCIRGRLAPGQITPRIPVGERQRLLRGLVRQGLIVAYQTELVDLRLTAQGQQVLSLGNG
;
A
#
# COMPACT_ATOMS: atom_id res chain seq x y z
N MET A 1 -20.80 -13.19 -10.48
CA MET A 1 -20.18 -12.21 -9.55
C MET A 1 -21.08 -10.98 -9.47
N ALA A 2 -21.37 -10.47 -8.28
CA ALA A 2 -22.11 -9.21 -8.14
C ALA A 2 -21.12 -8.04 -7.95
N ILE A 3 -21.04 -7.17 -8.97
CA ILE A 3 -20.35 -5.87 -8.90
C ILE A 3 -21.38 -4.82 -8.48
N ASN A 4 -21.04 -3.98 -7.51
CA ASN A 4 -21.92 -2.87 -7.11
C ASN A 4 -21.57 -1.57 -7.88
N ALA A 5 -22.42 -0.56 -7.73
CA ALA A 5 -22.27 0.72 -8.43
C ALA A 5 -20.92 1.41 -8.16
N LEU A 6 -20.36 1.29 -6.95
CA LEU A 6 -19.07 1.90 -6.60
C LEU A 6 -17.91 1.17 -7.29
N GLU A 7 -17.93 -0.15 -7.24
CA GLU A 7 -16.93 -1.01 -7.91
C GLU A 7 -16.94 -0.77 -9.42
N LEU A 8 -18.13 -0.66 -10.03
CA LEU A 8 -18.27 -0.35 -11.44
C LEU A 8 -17.73 1.05 -11.78
N ASP A 9 -18.00 2.05 -10.94
CA ASP A 9 -17.50 3.41 -11.12
C ASP A 9 -15.97 3.49 -11.03
N ILE A 10 -15.37 2.72 -10.10
CA ILE A 10 -13.90 2.57 -10.00
C ILE A 10 -13.31 1.97 -11.28
N LEU A 11 -13.90 0.86 -11.79
CA LEU A 11 -13.42 0.21 -13.01
C LEU A 11 -13.56 1.15 -14.22
N ALA A 12 -14.69 1.85 -14.35
CA ALA A 12 -14.94 2.81 -15.41
C ALA A 12 -13.96 3.98 -15.36
N GLN A 13 -13.66 4.50 -14.16
CA GLN A 13 -12.69 5.56 -13.98
C GLN A 13 -11.27 5.10 -14.33
N LEU A 14 -10.86 3.90 -13.92
CA LEU A 14 -9.57 3.33 -14.31
C LEU A 14 -9.48 3.15 -15.83
N PHE A 15 -10.54 2.68 -16.47
CA PHE A 15 -10.60 2.56 -17.93
C PHE A 15 -10.45 3.93 -18.62
N ALA A 16 -11.13 4.96 -18.13
CA ALA A 16 -11.01 6.33 -18.64
C ALA A 16 -9.59 6.92 -18.50
N LEU A 17 -8.81 6.47 -17.51
CA LEU A 17 -7.40 6.83 -17.32
C LEU A 17 -6.43 5.95 -18.15
N GLY A 18 -6.92 5.23 -19.15
CA GLY A 18 -6.10 4.33 -19.97
C GLY A 18 -5.76 3.00 -19.27
N GLY A 19 -6.56 2.60 -18.28
CA GLY A 19 -6.42 1.34 -17.56
C GLY A 19 -5.42 1.37 -16.40
N THR A 20 -4.89 2.53 -16.02
CA THR A 20 -3.91 2.65 -14.92
C THR A 20 -4.22 3.81 -13.97
N GLY A 21 -3.80 3.71 -12.71
CA GLY A 21 -3.94 4.76 -11.70
C GLY A 21 -2.92 4.61 -10.57
N GLN A 22 -2.50 5.73 -9.95
CA GLN A 22 -1.47 5.72 -8.92
C GLN A 22 -2.02 5.31 -7.55
N SER A 23 -3.15 5.88 -7.13
CA SER A 23 -3.85 5.52 -5.90
C SER A 23 -5.36 5.57 -6.08
N GLY A 24 -6.08 4.92 -5.16
CA GLY A 24 -7.53 5.10 -5.02
C GLY A 24 -7.92 6.56 -4.76
N ALA A 25 -7.07 7.38 -4.14
CA ALA A 25 -7.33 8.80 -3.90
C ALA A 25 -7.52 9.59 -5.20
N ASP A 26 -6.81 9.20 -6.26
CA ASP A 26 -6.78 9.90 -7.55
C ASP A 26 -8.00 9.58 -8.44
N LEU A 27 -8.78 8.56 -8.06
CA LEU A 27 -9.98 8.19 -8.78
C LEU A 27 -11.10 9.20 -8.50
N THR A 28 -11.51 9.89 -9.57
CA THR A 28 -12.68 10.77 -9.54
C THR A 28 -13.93 9.92 -9.66
N LEU A 29 -14.65 9.75 -8.54
CA LEU A 29 -15.85 8.92 -8.47
C LEU A 29 -17.10 9.80 -8.55
N LYS A 30 -18.14 9.32 -9.23
CA LYS A 30 -19.41 10.03 -9.43
C LYS A 30 -20.14 10.33 -8.13
N ARG A 31 -19.91 9.51 -7.11
CA ARG A 31 -20.51 9.69 -5.78
C ARG A 31 -19.42 9.98 -4.73
N PRO A 32 -19.68 10.92 -3.81
CA PRO A 32 -18.81 11.12 -2.66
C PRO A 32 -18.69 9.81 -1.88
N THR A 33 -17.46 9.33 -1.72
CA THR A 33 -17.16 8.06 -1.06
C THR A 33 -16.04 8.26 -0.07
N SER A 34 -16.22 7.69 1.12
CA SER A 34 -15.20 7.75 2.15
C SER A 34 -13.98 6.90 1.77
N ALA A 35 -12.79 7.28 2.25
CA ALA A 35 -11.57 6.51 2.02
C ALA A 35 -11.68 5.04 2.47
N PRO A 36 -12.32 4.69 3.61
CA PRO A 36 -12.52 3.30 4.00
C PRO A 36 -13.41 2.51 3.03
N GLN A 37 -14.48 3.13 2.50
CA GLN A 37 -15.34 2.49 1.50
C GLN A 37 -14.58 2.24 0.20
N ARG A 38 -13.83 3.24 -0.27
CA ARG A 38 -13.01 3.12 -1.47
C ARG A 38 -11.96 2.02 -1.34
N ARG A 39 -11.26 1.97 -0.20
CA ARG A 39 -10.28 0.93 0.11
C ARG A 39 -10.91 -0.47 0.10
N ARG A 40 -12.09 -0.64 0.69
CA ARG A 40 -12.82 -1.92 0.67
C ARG A 40 -13.20 -2.33 -0.75
N ALA A 41 -13.68 -1.40 -1.56
CA ALA A 41 -14.05 -1.66 -2.95
C ALA A 41 -12.82 -2.07 -3.79
N LEU A 42 -11.71 -1.33 -3.69
CA LEU A 42 -10.45 -1.68 -4.36
C LEU A 42 -9.91 -3.03 -3.93
N ALA A 43 -9.91 -3.33 -2.63
CA ALA A 43 -9.48 -4.62 -2.11
C ALA A 43 -10.34 -5.78 -2.64
N LYS A 44 -11.66 -5.58 -2.74
CA LYS A 44 -12.56 -6.56 -3.33
C LYS A 44 -12.31 -6.76 -4.82
N LEU A 45 -12.16 -5.68 -5.60
CA LEU A 45 -11.84 -5.74 -7.03
C LEU A 45 -10.51 -6.47 -7.28
N HIS A 46 -9.50 -6.19 -6.45
CA HIS A 46 -8.20 -6.84 -6.51
C HIS A 46 -8.31 -8.34 -6.21
N HIS A 47 -8.98 -8.70 -5.11
CA HIS A 47 -9.23 -10.10 -4.76
C HIS A 47 -10.02 -10.86 -5.84
N GLN A 48 -10.87 -10.15 -6.58
CA GLN A 48 -11.66 -10.71 -7.68
C GLN A 48 -10.91 -10.79 -9.02
N GLY A 49 -9.64 -10.36 -9.07
CA GLY A 49 -8.83 -10.36 -10.29
C GLY A 49 -9.27 -9.33 -11.33
N LEU A 50 -10.08 -8.34 -10.94
CA LEU A 50 -10.58 -7.30 -11.85
C LEU A 50 -9.60 -6.12 -11.98
N ILE A 51 -8.77 -5.94 -10.96
CA ILE A 51 -7.63 -5.02 -10.99
C ILE A 51 -6.40 -5.73 -10.42
N GLU A 52 -5.24 -5.36 -10.92
CA GLU A 52 -3.96 -5.59 -10.27
C GLU A 52 -3.57 -4.35 -9.47
N ALA A 53 -2.89 -4.54 -8.35
CA ALA A 53 -2.41 -3.46 -7.50
C ALA A 53 -1.21 -3.93 -6.68
N GLN A 54 -0.46 -2.98 -6.14
CA GLN A 54 0.58 -3.23 -5.15
C GLN A 54 0.13 -2.73 -3.77
N GLU A 55 0.51 -3.45 -2.72
CA GLU A 55 0.38 -2.93 -1.36
C GLU A 55 1.59 -2.07 -0.99
N ALA A 56 1.32 -0.81 -0.64
CA ALA A 56 2.27 0.12 -0.07
C ALA A 56 2.01 0.32 1.41
N ILE A 57 3.06 0.29 2.23
CA ILE A 57 2.98 0.61 3.65
C ILE A 57 2.88 2.13 3.78
N THR A 58 1.82 2.63 4.41
CA THR A 58 1.57 4.07 4.61
C THR A 58 1.79 4.51 6.05
N GLN A 59 1.69 3.59 7.02
CA GLN A 59 2.05 3.83 8.41
C GLN A 59 2.65 2.57 9.05
N PHE A 60 3.74 2.75 9.79
CA PHE A 60 4.46 1.65 10.45
C PHE A 60 5.09 2.08 11.78
N GLY A 61 5.54 1.12 12.57
CA GLY A 61 6.32 1.38 13.80
C GLY A 61 7.00 0.12 14.32
N LEU A 62 7.84 0.28 15.35
CA LEU A 62 8.58 -0.85 15.93
C LEU A 62 7.66 -1.88 16.59
N THR A 63 7.99 -3.15 16.39
CA THR A 63 7.51 -4.23 17.25
C THR A 63 8.29 -4.26 18.57
N VAL A 64 7.88 -5.12 19.50
CA VAL A 64 8.69 -5.42 20.69
C VAL A 64 10.07 -5.93 20.28
N THR A 65 10.12 -6.88 19.34
CA THR A 65 11.37 -7.43 18.79
C THR A 65 12.28 -6.34 18.21
N GLY A 66 11.72 -5.42 17.43
CA GLY A 66 12.49 -4.28 16.89
C GLY A 66 13.04 -3.36 17.97
N LYS A 67 12.27 -3.10 19.04
CA LYS A 67 12.74 -2.31 20.19
C LYS A 67 13.87 -3.03 20.94
N THR A 68 13.68 -4.31 21.24
CA THR A 68 14.69 -5.13 21.91
C THR A 68 15.98 -5.17 21.09
N LEU A 69 15.88 -5.35 19.77
CA LEU A 69 17.04 -5.33 18.88
C LEU A 69 17.85 -4.04 19.06
N LEU A 70 17.20 -2.88 19.10
CA LEU A 70 17.86 -1.57 19.26
C LEU A 70 18.49 -1.34 20.64
N GLN A 71 18.11 -2.10 21.67
CA GLN A 71 18.64 -1.98 23.03
C GLN A 71 19.88 -2.86 23.27
N LEU A 72 20.12 -3.84 22.39
CA LEU A 72 21.28 -4.72 22.50
C LEU A 72 22.54 -3.95 22.07
N ASP A 73 23.58 -4.00 22.90
CA ASP A 73 24.91 -3.56 22.49
C ASP A 73 25.51 -4.63 21.57
N ARG A 74 25.59 -4.33 20.27
CA ARG A 74 26.05 -5.27 19.25
C ARG A 74 27.04 -4.59 18.32
N SER A 75 28.19 -5.23 18.15
CA SER A 75 29.18 -4.87 17.13
C SER A 75 28.70 -5.23 15.71
N VAL A 76 27.80 -6.21 15.57
CA VAL A 76 27.24 -6.66 14.28
C VAL A 76 25.71 -6.72 14.36
N TRP A 77 25.04 -6.03 13.45
CA TRP A 77 23.59 -5.96 13.36
C TRP A 77 23.05 -6.96 12.33
N PRO A 78 21.93 -7.66 12.61
CA PRO A 78 21.28 -8.56 11.65
C PRO A 78 20.44 -7.81 10.60
N VAL A 79 20.71 -6.52 10.41
CA VAL A 79 20.01 -5.62 9.50
C VAL A 79 21.03 -4.76 8.78
N THR A 80 20.67 -4.28 7.60
CA THR A 80 21.49 -3.33 6.85
C THR A 80 21.57 -1.97 7.56
N PRO A 81 22.57 -1.13 7.24
CA PRO A 81 22.65 0.23 7.79
C PRO A 81 21.39 1.07 7.52
N ASP A 82 20.79 0.94 6.33
CA ASP A 82 19.56 1.67 5.97
C ASP A 82 18.35 1.18 6.77
N GLU A 83 18.20 -0.14 6.93
CA GLU A 83 17.17 -0.72 7.80
C GLU A 83 17.34 -0.24 9.24
N LEU A 84 18.58 -0.18 9.75
CA LEU A 84 18.88 0.32 11.10
C LEU A 84 18.48 1.80 11.26
N LEU A 85 18.70 2.63 10.23
CA LEU A 85 18.26 4.03 10.23
C LEU A 85 16.72 4.15 10.29
N ILE A 86 15.99 3.30 9.59
CA ILE A 86 14.52 3.25 9.68
C ILE A 86 14.09 2.85 11.09
N LEU A 87 14.65 1.77 11.64
CA LEU A 87 14.33 1.30 12.99
C LEU A 87 14.55 2.39 14.05
N ARG A 88 15.69 3.09 13.98
CA ARG A 88 16.02 4.20 14.89
C ARG A 88 15.05 5.38 14.75
N SER A 89 14.56 5.66 13.54
CA SER A 89 13.57 6.71 13.31
C SER A 89 12.24 6.42 14.03
N CYS A 90 11.86 5.15 14.14
CA CYS A 90 10.64 4.71 14.81
C CYS A 90 10.68 4.73 16.35
N ILE A 91 11.81 5.08 16.98
CA ILE A 91 11.91 5.10 18.46
C ILE A 91 10.86 6.04 19.07
N ARG A 92 10.56 7.16 18.40
CA ARG A 92 9.61 8.18 18.87
C ARG A 92 8.14 7.85 18.57
N GLY A 93 7.87 6.75 17.88
CA GLY A 93 6.50 6.32 17.58
C GLY A 93 6.32 5.86 16.14
N ARG A 94 5.07 5.96 15.67
CA ARG A 94 4.68 5.53 14.33
C ARG A 94 5.10 6.57 13.30
N LEU A 95 5.49 6.10 12.12
CA LEU A 95 5.94 6.94 11.01
C LEU A 95 5.20 6.56 9.73
N ALA A 96 5.09 7.54 8.84
CA ALA A 96 4.82 7.35 7.42
C ALA A 96 6.14 7.28 6.64
N PRO A 97 6.19 6.63 5.46
CA PRO A 97 7.42 6.55 4.65
C PRO A 97 8.01 7.91 4.29
N GLY A 98 7.19 8.95 4.14
CA GLY A 98 7.65 10.33 3.90
C GLY A 98 8.46 10.92 5.04
N GLN A 99 8.29 10.42 6.27
CA GLN A 99 8.97 10.87 7.48
C GLN A 99 10.28 10.12 7.77
N ILE A 100 10.62 9.11 6.96
CA ILE A 100 11.93 8.45 7.01
C ILE A 100 13.01 9.45 6.63
N THR A 101 14.18 9.32 7.28
CA THR A 101 15.37 10.13 6.98
C THR A 101 15.61 10.29 5.47
N PRO A 102 15.95 11.51 4.99
CA PRO A 102 16.20 11.76 3.57
C PRO A 102 17.41 11.01 3.02
N ARG A 103 18.27 10.44 3.89
CA ARG A 103 19.39 9.58 3.48
C ARG A 103 18.95 8.33 2.72
N ILE A 104 17.71 7.87 2.95
CA ILE A 104 17.14 6.72 2.25
C ILE A 104 16.33 7.23 1.05
N PRO A 105 16.70 6.87 -0.19
CA PRO A 105 15.98 7.26 -1.39
C PRO A 105 14.52 6.84 -1.34
N VAL A 106 13.61 7.67 -1.84
CA VAL A 106 12.16 7.41 -1.81
C VAL A 106 11.80 6.07 -2.45
N GLY A 107 12.41 5.74 -3.60
CA GLY A 107 12.18 4.48 -4.30
C GLY A 107 12.55 3.23 -3.49
N GLU A 108 13.49 3.33 -2.56
CA GLU A 108 13.97 2.19 -1.76
C GLU A 108 13.12 1.93 -0.51
N ARG A 109 12.40 2.95 -0.03
CA ARG A 109 11.71 2.89 1.28
C ARG A 109 10.72 1.74 1.36
N GLN A 110 9.88 1.54 0.34
CA GLN A 110 8.88 0.46 0.36
C GLN A 110 9.54 -0.93 0.38
N ARG A 111 10.65 -1.11 -0.35
CA ARG A 111 11.41 -2.37 -0.35
C ARG A 111 11.97 -2.66 1.05
N LEU A 112 12.61 -1.68 1.67
CA LEU A 112 13.20 -1.81 3.01
C LEU A 112 12.12 -2.07 4.08
N LEU A 113 11.00 -1.33 4.03
CA LEU A 113 9.88 -1.53 4.96
C LEU A 113 9.30 -2.94 4.86
N ARG A 114 9.10 -3.46 3.64
CA ARG A 114 8.65 -4.85 3.44
C ARG A 114 9.66 -5.86 3.96
N GLY A 115 10.96 -5.59 3.83
CA GLY A 115 12.03 -6.38 4.46
C GLY A 115 11.87 -6.45 5.98
N LEU A 116 11.78 -5.29 6.63
CA LEU A 116 11.64 -5.17 8.08
C LEU A 116 10.35 -5.78 8.64
N VAL A 117 9.24 -5.68 7.89
CA VAL A 117 7.98 -6.36 8.25
C VAL A 117 8.15 -7.87 8.21
N ARG A 118 8.75 -8.42 7.15
CA ARG A 118 9.01 -9.87 7.04
C ARG A 118 9.92 -10.39 8.14
N GLN A 119 10.89 -9.58 8.58
CA GLN A 119 11.77 -9.90 9.70
C GLN A 119 11.08 -9.74 11.08
N GLY A 120 9.86 -9.22 11.13
CA GLY A 120 9.13 -9.00 12.39
C GLY A 120 9.67 -7.84 13.24
N LEU A 121 10.48 -6.95 12.66
CA LEU A 121 11.11 -5.82 13.38
C LEU A 121 10.23 -4.57 13.41
N ILE A 122 9.39 -4.41 12.39
CA ILE A 122 8.34 -3.40 12.35
C ILE A 122 6.99 -4.04 12.03
N VAL A 123 5.93 -3.34 12.40
CA VAL A 123 4.56 -3.66 12.02
C VAL A 123 4.02 -2.57 11.11
N ALA A 124 3.36 -2.96 10.03
CA ALA A 124 2.57 -2.06 9.20
C ALA A 124 1.21 -1.85 9.87
N TYR A 125 0.93 -0.63 10.33
CA TYR A 125 -0.37 -0.26 10.90
C TYR A 125 -1.39 0.10 9.83
N GLN A 126 -0.92 0.64 8.71
CA GLN A 126 -1.75 1.01 7.57
C GLN A 126 -1.03 0.68 6.27
N THR A 127 -1.81 0.13 5.34
CA THR A 127 -1.43 -0.10 3.96
C THR A 127 -2.47 0.49 3.02
N GLU A 128 -2.04 0.75 1.79
CA GLU A 128 -2.90 1.22 0.70
C GLU A 128 -2.56 0.46 -0.58
N LEU A 129 -3.59 0.25 -1.42
CA LEU A 129 -3.42 -0.26 -2.77
C LEU A 129 -3.01 0.89 -3.69
N VAL A 130 -1.83 0.75 -4.29
CA VAL A 130 -1.23 1.68 -5.25
C VAL A 130 -0.92 0.95 -6.56
N ASP A 131 -0.49 1.69 -7.59
CA ASP A 131 -0.17 1.13 -8.92
C ASP A 131 -1.32 0.29 -9.49
N LEU A 132 -2.53 0.85 -9.42
CA LEU A 132 -3.75 0.22 -9.87
C LEU A 132 -3.71 0.00 -11.37
N ARG A 133 -4.03 -1.21 -11.82
CA ARG A 133 -4.12 -1.58 -13.23
C ARG A 133 -5.38 -2.38 -13.48
N LEU A 134 -6.11 -2.00 -14.53
CA LEU A 134 -7.30 -2.72 -14.96
C LEU A 134 -6.89 -4.01 -15.67
N THR A 135 -7.43 -5.15 -15.26
CA THR A 135 -7.16 -6.43 -15.93
C THR A 135 -8.07 -6.62 -17.15
N ALA A 136 -7.73 -7.59 -18.01
CA ALA A 136 -8.62 -7.99 -19.10
C ALA A 136 -10.01 -8.41 -18.60
N GLN A 137 -10.08 -9.11 -17.46
CA GLN A 137 -11.34 -9.48 -16.83
C GLN A 137 -12.12 -8.24 -16.34
N GLY A 138 -11.43 -7.26 -15.76
CA GLY A 138 -12.04 -5.97 -15.38
C GLY A 138 -12.63 -5.23 -16.58
N GLN A 139 -11.94 -5.23 -17.71
CA GLN A 139 -12.44 -4.64 -18.96
C GLN A 139 -13.69 -5.36 -19.48
N GLN A 140 -13.71 -6.70 -19.46
CA GLN A 140 -14.88 -7.48 -19.89
C GLN A 140 -16.14 -7.13 -19.09
N VAL A 141 -16.00 -6.89 -17.78
CA VAL A 141 -17.15 -6.50 -16.96
C VAL A 141 -17.73 -5.15 -17.39
N LEU A 142 -16.89 -4.20 -17.82
CA LEU A 142 -17.35 -2.93 -18.37
C LEU A 142 -18.07 -3.11 -19.71
N SER A 143 -17.63 -4.05 -20.54
CA SER A 143 -18.27 -4.34 -21.83
C SER A 143 -19.62 -5.03 -21.68
N LEU A 144 -19.77 -5.93 -20.70
CA LEU A 144 -21.02 -6.67 -20.44
C LEU A 144 -22.09 -5.84 -19.71
N GLY A 145 -21.70 -4.74 -19.05
CA GLY A 145 -22.63 -3.83 -18.37
C GLY A 145 -23.35 -2.82 -19.28
N ASN A 146 -23.04 -2.82 -20.59
CA ASN A 146 -23.64 -1.95 -21.61
C ASN A 146 -24.60 -2.72 -22.56
N GLY A 147 -25.08 -3.90 -22.14
CA GLY A 147 -26.09 -4.70 -22.85
C GLY A 147 -27.47 -4.57 -22.22
#